data_AF-A0A495EAT7-F1
#
_entry.id   AF-A0A495EAT7-F1
#
_cell.length_a   1.000
_cell.length_b   1.000
_cell.length_c   1.000
_cell.angle_alpha   90.00
_cell.angle_beta   90.00
_cell.angle_gamma   90.00
#
_symmetry.space_group_name_H-M   'P 1'
#
loop_
_entity.id
_entity.type
_entity.pdbx_description
1 polymer ?
#
loop_
_entity_poly.entity_id
_entity_poly.type
_entity_poly.pdbx_seq_one_letter_code
_entity_poly.pdbx_strand_id
1 'polypeptide(L)' 'IHYWSRGGPTATDNGTLLCSHHHHVIHKEHWTIHLKNGTPWFIPPPHLDPTQQPRRNHYFKPAHLTTAA' A
#
# COMPACT_ATOMS: atom_id res chain seq x y z
N ILE A 1 -4.39 -3.40 4.09
CA ILE A 1 -3.81 -2.70 5.26
C ILE A 1 -4.94 -2.32 6.21
N HIS A 2 -4.80 -2.66 7.49
CA HIS A 2 -5.63 -2.17 8.58
C HIS A 2 -4.87 -1.06 9.30
N TYR A 3 -5.43 0.15 9.37
CA TYR A 3 -4.75 1.29 9.96
C TYR A 3 -4.47 1.10 11.45
N TRP A 4 -3.23 1.35 11.86
CA TRP A 4 -2.82 1.30 13.27
C TRP A 4 -3.65 2.26 14.15
N SER A 5 -3.94 3.46 13.66
CA SER A 5 -4.80 4.44 14.34
C SER A 5 -6.24 3.97 14.58
N ARG A 6 -6.64 2.83 13.98
CA ARG A 6 -7.94 2.18 14.15
C ARG A 6 -7.80 0.78 14.78
N GLY A 7 -6.70 0.50 15.48
CA GLY A 7 -6.44 -0.78 16.16
C GLY A 7 -5.83 -1.88 15.28
N GLY A 8 -5.36 -1.54 14.07
CA GLY A 8 -4.64 -2.49 13.22
C GLY A 8 -3.24 -2.84 13.76
N PRO A 9 -2.71 -4.04 13.45
CA PRO A 9 -1.39 -4.46 13.93
C PRO A 9 -0.25 -3.71 13.22
N THR A 10 0.85 -3.48 13.93
CA THR A 10 2.11 -3.03 13.33
C THR A 10 2.92 -4.28 12.92
N ALA A 11 2.77 -4.70 11.67
CA ALA A 11 3.43 -5.89 11.13
C ALA A 11 3.86 -5.67 9.67
N THR A 12 4.89 -6.38 9.22
CA THR A 12 5.44 -6.25 7.85
C THR A 12 4.48 -6.74 6.77
N ASP A 13 3.54 -7.62 7.12
CA ASP A 13 2.44 -8.09 6.28
C ASP A 13 1.19 -7.19 6.36
N ASN A 14 1.21 -6.16 7.22
CA ASN A 14 0.14 -5.15 7.37
C ASN A 14 0.68 -3.70 7.22
N GLY A 15 1.75 -3.50 6.46
CA GLY A 15 2.37 -2.18 6.29
C GLY A 15 3.03 -1.96 4.94
N THR A 16 3.27 -0.69 4.61
CA THR A 16 4.12 -0.28 3.47
C THR A 16 4.90 0.97 3.84
N LEU A 17 6.08 1.13 3.25
CA LEU A 17 6.89 2.34 3.42
C LEU A 17 6.35 3.47 2.55
N LEU A 18 6.23 4.66 3.15
CA LEU A 18 5.82 5.91 2.49
C LEU A 18 6.69 7.04 3.03
N CYS A 19 7.03 8.01 2.19
CA CYS A 19 7.59 9.26 2.68
C CYS A 19 6.51 10.09 3.40
N SER A 20 6.92 11.07 4.22
CA SER A 20 6.01 11.93 4.99
C SER A 20 4.91 12.55 4.11
N HIS A 21 5.28 13.07 2.92
CA HIS A 21 4.30 13.66 2.00
C HIS A 21 3.22 12.64 1.58
N HIS A 22 3.62 11.47 1.07
CA HIS A 22 2.66 10.47 0.61
C HIS A 22 1.88 9.83 1.76
N HIS A 23 2.46 9.71 2.96
CA HIS A 23 1.73 9.26 4.14
C HIS A 23 0.51 10.15 4.42
N HIS A 24 0.69 11.47 4.42
CA HIS A 24 -0.43 12.41 4.60
C HIS A 24 -1.45 12.34 3.47
N VAL A 25 -1.00 12.21 2.21
CA VAL A 25 -1.90 12.09 1.05
C VAL A 25 -2.81 10.85 1.17
N ILE A 26 -2.24 9.70 1.54
CA ILE A 26 -3.03 8.46 1.72
C ILE A 26 -4.15 8.67 2.74
N HIS A 27 -3.84 9.29 3.88
CA HIS A 27 -4.82 9.55 4.93
C HIS A 27 -5.85 10.61 4.54
N LYS A 28 -5.42 11.72 3.95
CA LYS A 28 -6.28 12.86 3.60
C LYS A 28 -7.23 12.54 2.45
N GLU A 29 -6.71 11.90 1.40
CA GLU A 29 -7.44 11.65 0.16
C GLU A 29 -8.11 10.27 0.16
N HIS A 30 -8.05 9.53 1.27
CA HIS A 30 -8.73 8.24 1.46
C HIS A 30 -8.33 7.16 0.44
N TRP A 31 -7.02 7.08 0.13
CA TRP A 31 -6.51 5.99 -0.68
C TRP A 31 -6.64 4.65 0.06
N THR A 32 -6.87 3.59 -0.70
CA THR A 32 -6.89 2.22 -0.17
C THR A 32 -5.61 1.49 -0.55
N ILE A 33 -5.08 0.66 0.36
CA ILE A 33 -3.85 -0.10 0.12
C ILE A 33 -4.08 -1.58 0.44
N HIS A 34 -3.78 -2.43 -0.54
CA HIS A 34 -3.76 -3.88 -0.40
C HIS A 34 -2.34 -4.43 -0.57
N LEU A 35 -1.96 -5.38 0.26
CA LEU A 35 -0.74 -6.15 0.05
C LEU A 35 -1.12 -7.41 -0.72
N LYS A 36 -0.48 -7.63 -1.87
CA LYS A 36 -0.59 -8.85 -2.67
C LYS A 36 0.80 -9.49 -2.72
N ASN A 37 0.96 -10.62 -2.03
CA ASN A 37 2.23 -11.35 -1.92
C ASN A 37 3.38 -10.42 -1.46
N GLY A 38 3.14 -9.65 -0.39
CA GLY A 38 4.10 -8.66 0.13
C GLY A 38 4.29 -7.40 -0.73
N THR A 39 3.65 -7.30 -1.89
CA THR A 39 3.71 -6.10 -2.75
C THR A 39 2.53 -5.18 -2.47
N PRO A 40 2.76 -3.88 -2.15
CA PRO A 40 1.68 -2.91 -1.97
C PRO A 40 1.07 -2.49 -3.30
N TRP A 41 -0.26 -2.50 -3.34
CA TRP A 41 -1.11 -1.98 -4.41
C TRP A 41 -1.96 -0.84 -3.86
N PHE A 42 -1.88 0.31 -4.52
CA PHE A 42 -2.52 1.56 -4.16
C PHE A 42 -3.74 1.77 -5.06
N ILE A 43 -4.89 1.94 -4.43
CA ILE A 43 -6.15 2.19 -5.11
C ILE A 43 -6.51 3.66 -4.88
N PRO A 44 -6.58 4.47 -5.96
CA PRO A 44 -7.00 5.86 -5.88
C PRO A 44 -8.45 6.00 -5.39
N PRO A 45 -8.79 7.13 -4.75
CA PRO A 45 -10.18 7.49 -4.49
C PRO A 45 -10.93 7.77 -5.81
N PRO A 46 -12.27 7.63 -5.84
CA PRO A 46 -13.07 7.76 -7.07
C PRO A 46 -12.92 9.09 -7.81
N HIS A 47 -12.60 10.17 -7.10
CA HIS A 47 -12.44 11.50 -7.71
C HIS A 47 -11.13 11.63 -8.51
N LEU A 48 -10.12 10.78 -8.25
CA LEU A 48 -8.88 10.71 -9.02
C LEU A 48 -8.97 9.65 -10.14
N ASP A 49 -9.66 8.55 -9.87
CA ASP A 49 -9.93 7.50 -10.84
C ASP A 49 -11.28 6.84 -10.52
N PRO A 50 -12.33 7.12 -11.31
CA PRO A 50 -13.66 6.56 -11.11
C PRO A 50 -13.70 5.02 -11.18
N THR A 51 -12.75 4.41 -11.90
CA THR A 51 -12.64 2.96 -12.02
C THR A 51 -11.80 2.33 -10.91
N GLN A 52 -11.18 3.16 -10.05
CA GLN A 52 -10.38 2.75 -8.90
C GLN A 52 -9.38 1.64 -9.23
N GLN A 53 -8.65 1.78 -10.32
CA GLN A 53 -7.73 0.73 -10.77
C GLN A 53 -6.55 0.63 -9.80
N PRO A 54 -6.21 -0.58 -9.31
CA PRO A 54 -5.05 -0.78 -8.47
C PRO A 54 -3.75 -0.45 -9.22
N ARG A 55 -2.90 0.36 -8.60
CA ARG A 55 -1.59 0.78 -9.13
C ARG A 55 -0.49 0.30 -8.21
N ARG A 56 0.67 -0.03 -8.76
CA ARG A 56 1.87 -0.36 -7.97
C ARG A 56 3.08 0.39 -8.48
N ASN A 57 4.09 0.49 -7.63
CA ASN A 57 5.40 0.93 -8.10
C ASN A 57 6.01 -0.13 -9.05
N HIS A 58 6.47 0.32 -10.21
CA HIS A 58 7.15 -0.52 -11.21
C HIS A 58 8.67 -0.32 -11.22
N TYR A 59 9.16 0.75 -10.58
CA TYR A 59 10.58 1.11 -10.56
C TYR A 59 11.36 0.28 -9.53
N PHE A 60 10.92 0.28 -8.26
CA PHE A 60 11.51 -0.57 -7.22
C PHE A 60 10.74 -1.88 -7.16
N LYS A 61 11.39 -2.97 -7.59
CA LYS A 61 10.86 -4.34 -7.45
C LYS A 61 11.56 -5.00 -6.27
N PRO A 62 10.83 -5.48 -5.24
CA PRO A 62 11.47 -6.30 -4.21
C PRO A 62 12.12 -7.50 -4.89
N ALA A 63 13.34 -7.83 -4.48
CA ALA A 63 13.98 -9.06 -4.93
C ALA A 63 13.02 -10.22 -4.67
N HIS A 64 12.86 -11.09 -5.66
CA HIS A 64 12.09 -12.31 -5.45
C HIS A 64 12.88 -13.15 -4.45
N LEU A 65 12.47 -13.14 -3.18
CA LEU A 65 12.99 -14.09 -2.21
C LEU A 65 12.45 -15.44 -2.62
N THR A 66 13.18 -16.17 -3.45
CA THR A 66 12.96 -17.59 -3.64
C THR A 66 13.19 -18.21 -2.28
N THR A 67 12.15 -18.78 -1.67
CA THR A 67 12.30 -19.61 -0.47
C THR A 67 13.33 -20.68 -0.80
N ALA A 68 14.52 -20.59 -0.19
CA ALA A 68 15.45 -21.70 -0.18
C ALA A 68 14.78 -22.84 0.59
N ALA A 69 14.68 -23.99 -0.05
CA ALA A 69 14.11 -25.22 0.50
C ALA A 69 14.89 -25.71 1.73
#